data_AF-A0A6B1AF41-F1
#
_entry.id   AF-A0A6B1AF41-F1
#
_cell.length_a   1.000
_cell.length_b   1.000
_cell.length_c   1.000
_cell.angle_alpha   90.00
_cell.angle_beta   90.00
_cell.angle_gamma   90.00
#
_symmetry.space_group_name_H-M   'P 1'
#
loop_
_entity.id
_entity.type
_entity.pdbx_description
1 polymer ?
#
loop_
_entity_poly.entity_id
_entity_poly.type
_entity_poly.pdbx_seq_one_letter_code
_entity_poly.pdbx_strand_id
1 'polypeptide(L)'
;MAVCRWDGRSLAASLIAQAPVTRNDLVVEVGAGRGILTRELARRSREVVAVEFDGALADGLRARFVSDDRVMIVRSDFLRFRLPDVPYKVLGNIPFNRTAAIVRRLVQADPPPQDRLARRPA
;
A
#
# COMPACT_ATOMS: atom_id res chain seq x y z
N MET A 1 28.61 11.11 -19.19
CA MET A 1 27.59 11.56 -18.21
C MET A 1 26.28 10.84 -18.49
N ALA A 2 25.92 9.83 -17.70
CA ALA A 2 24.63 9.17 -17.81
C ALA A 2 23.66 9.85 -16.82
N VAL A 3 22.80 10.72 -17.33
CA VAL A 3 21.62 11.16 -16.58
C VAL A 3 20.65 9.99 -16.57
N CYS A 4 20.74 9.15 -15.53
CA CYS A 4 19.82 8.06 -15.33
C CYS A 4 18.45 8.67 -15.01
N ARG A 5 17.54 8.69 -15.99
CA ARG A 5 16.14 9.03 -15.76
C ARG A 5 15.55 7.93 -14.89
N TRP A 6 15.42 8.19 -13.59
CA TRP A 6 14.59 7.36 -12.74
C TRP A 6 13.13 7.64 -13.10
N ASP A 7 12.48 6.67 -13.74
CA ASP A 7 11.03 6.68 -13.78
C ASP A 7 10.50 6.35 -12.37
N GLY A 8 9.35 6.91 -11.98
CA GLY A 8 8.77 6.64 -10.66
C GLY A 8 8.35 5.18 -10.44
N ARG A 9 8.37 4.34 -11.49
CA ARG A 9 8.00 2.92 -11.43
C ARG A 9 9.18 2.05 -10.98
N SER A 10 10.39 2.31 -11.45
CA SER A 10 11.61 1.60 -11.08
C SER A 10 11.95 1.85 -9.61
N LEU A 11 11.75 3.08 -9.11
CA LEU A 11 11.88 3.39 -7.68
C LEU A 11 10.89 2.59 -6.83
N ALA A 12 9.60 2.62 -7.19
CA ALA A 12 8.59 1.88 -6.46
C ALA A 12 8.90 0.38 -6.46
N ALA A 13 9.26 -0.19 -7.61
CA ALA A 13 9.62 -1.60 -7.72
C ALA A 13 10.85 -1.96 -6.84
N SER A 14 11.89 -1.12 -6.82
CA SER A 14 13.08 -1.33 -5.99
C SER A 14 12.82 -1.17 -4.48
N LEU A 15 11.93 -0.26 -4.09
CA LEU A 15 11.52 -0.10 -2.68
C LEU A 15 10.67 -1.29 -2.22
N ILE A 16 9.72 -1.73 -3.04
CA ILE A 16 8.83 -2.87 -2.72
C ILE A 16 9.60 -4.18 -2.75
N ALA A 17 10.61 -4.34 -3.61
CA ALA A 17 11.45 -5.53 -3.65
C ALA A 17 12.16 -5.78 -2.30
N GLN A 18 12.38 -4.72 -1.51
CA GLN A 18 12.97 -4.79 -0.19
C GLN A 18 11.92 -4.82 0.94
N ALA A 19 10.64 -4.62 0.61
CA ALA A 19 9.56 -4.73 1.56
C ALA A 19 9.29 -6.22 1.88
N PRO A 20 9.13 -6.60 3.16
CA PRO A 20 8.95 -7.99 3.57
C PRO A 20 7.51 -8.48 3.33
N VAL A 21 7.02 -8.38 2.09
CA VAL A 21 5.71 -8.82 1.62
C VAL A 21 5.82 -10.17 0.92
N THR A 22 4.92 -11.09 1.25
CA THR A 22 4.87 -12.48 0.79
C THR A 22 3.48 -12.83 0.29
N ARG A 23 3.36 -13.94 -0.45
CA ARG A 23 2.10 -14.43 -1.05
C ARG A 23 1.00 -14.80 -0.05
N ASN A 24 1.29 -14.76 1.25
CA ASN A 24 0.35 -15.04 2.33
C ASN A 24 -0.19 -13.77 3.00
N ASP A 25 0.37 -12.60 2.66
CA ASP A 25 0.04 -11.35 3.33
C ASP A 25 -1.17 -10.67 2.68
N LEU A 26 -2.06 -10.15 3.53
CA LEU A 26 -3.00 -9.09 3.18
C LEU A 26 -2.28 -7.75 3.33
N VAL A 27 -2.32 -6.92 2.28
CA VAL A 27 -1.67 -5.60 2.29
C VAL A 27 -2.72 -4.50 2.14
N VAL A 28 -2.72 -3.55 3.06
CA VAL A 28 -3.46 -2.30 2.95
C VAL A 28 -2.54 -1.23 2.40
N GLU A 29 -2.87 -0.70 1.23
CA GLU A 29 -2.15 0.40 0.60
C GLU A 29 -2.83 1.75 0.91
N VAL A 30 -2.09 2.67 1.53
CA VAL A 30 -2.55 4.03 1.85
C VAL A 30 -2.17 4.99 0.72
N GLY A 31 -3.18 5.61 0.09
CA GLY A 31 -2.97 6.58 -0.98
C GLY A 31 -2.44 5.92 -2.25
N ALA A 32 -3.22 5.00 -2.81
CA ALA A 32 -2.84 4.20 -3.98
C ALA A 32 -2.54 5.04 -5.24
N GLY A 33 -3.11 6.25 -5.34
CA GLY A 33 -2.86 7.20 -6.41
C GLY A 33 -3.09 6.60 -7.79
N ARG A 34 -2.06 6.55 -8.63
CA ARG A 34 -2.12 5.98 -10.00
C ARG A 34 -1.88 4.45 -10.06
N GLY A 35 -1.78 3.79 -8.92
CA GLY A 35 -1.64 2.33 -8.83
C GLY A 35 -0.29 1.80 -9.29
N ILE A 36 0.78 2.56 -9.04
CA ILE A 36 2.15 2.12 -9.29
C ILE A 36 2.54 1.07 -8.24
N LEU A 37 2.35 1.39 -6.96
CA LEU A 37 2.63 0.51 -5.83
C LEU A 37 1.61 -0.65 -5.77
N THR A 38 0.31 -0.38 -5.97
CA THR A 38 -0.75 -1.41 -6.07
C THR A 38 -0.39 -2.57 -7.00
N ARG A 39 0.10 -2.26 -8.21
CA ARG A 39 0.47 -3.28 -9.22
C ARG A 39 1.57 -4.21 -8.73
N GLU A 40 2.57 -3.63 -8.09
CA GLU A 40 3.74 -4.37 -7.60
C GLU A 40 3.42 -5.16 -6.33
N LEU A 41 2.47 -4.68 -5.50
CA LEU A 41 1.93 -5.39 -4.36
C LEU A 41 1.06 -6.58 -4.77
N ALA A 42 0.18 -6.42 -5.76
CA ALA A 42 -0.68 -7.50 -6.26
C ALA A 42 0.12 -8.71 -6.79
N ARG A 43 1.34 -8.44 -7.29
CA ARG A 43 2.29 -9.47 -7.74
C ARG A 43 3.01 -10.20 -6.61
N ARG A 44 3.02 -9.69 -5.38
CA ARG A 44 3.83 -10.25 -4.27
C ARG A 44 3.01 -10.69 -3.07
N SER A 45 1.83 -10.10 -2.89
CA SER A 45 0.92 -10.38 -1.78
C SER A 45 -0.14 -11.43 -2.15
N ARG A 46 -0.90 -11.85 -1.15
CA ARG A 46 -2.13 -12.63 -1.36
C ARG A 46 -3.21 -11.74 -1.96
N GLU A 47 -3.36 -10.56 -1.36
CA GLU A 47 -4.46 -9.63 -1.59
C GLU A 47 -4.01 -8.20 -1.22
N VAL A 48 -4.51 -7.21 -1.96
CA VAL A 48 -4.24 -5.79 -1.75
C VAL A 48 -5.56 -5.04 -1.58
N VAL A 49 -5.67 -4.28 -0.50
CA VAL A 49 -6.74 -3.29 -0.28
C VAL A 49 -6.16 -1.91 -0.52
N ALA A 50 -6.44 -1.34 -1.68
CA ALA A 50 -5.97 -0.02 -2.07
C ALA A 50 -6.95 1.06 -1.61
N VAL A 51 -6.56 1.84 -0.60
CA VAL A 51 -7.36 2.93 -0.05
C VAL A 51 -6.95 4.25 -0.70
N GLU A 52 -7.90 4.89 -1.38
CA GLU A 52 -7.69 6.18 -2.06
C GLU A 52 -8.80 7.17 -1.69
N PHE A 53 -8.42 8.41 -1.41
CA PHE A 53 -9.36 9.47 -1.04
C PHE A 53 -9.94 10.16 -2.28
N ASP A 54 -9.10 10.41 -3.30
CA ASP A 54 -9.50 11.06 -4.54
C ASP A 54 -10.40 10.14 -5.37
N GLY A 55 -11.60 10.63 -5.70
CA GLY A 55 -12.60 9.85 -6.42
C GLY A 55 -12.17 9.48 -7.83
N ALA A 56 -11.56 10.42 -8.57
CA ALA A 56 -11.16 10.19 -9.95
C ALA A 56 -10.01 9.16 -10.03
N LEU A 57 -9.07 9.22 -9.08
CA LEU A 57 -8.02 8.23 -8.96
C LEU A 57 -8.57 6.85 -8.56
N ALA A 58 -9.50 6.79 -7.60
CA ALA A 58 -10.15 5.54 -7.19
C ALA A 58 -10.90 4.88 -8.37
N ASP A 59 -11.62 5.65 -9.17
CA ASP A 59 -12.35 5.13 -10.34
C ASP A 59 -11.38 4.65 -11.43
N GLY A 60 -10.29 5.40 -11.67
CA GLY A 60 -9.22 4.96 -12.56
C GLY A 60 -8.53 3.68 -12.10
N LEU A 61 -8.33 3.50 -10.79
CA LEU A 61 -7.81 2.27 -10.19
C LEU A 61 -8.77 1.10 -10.39
N ARG A 62 -10.07 1.28 -10.15
CA ARG A 62 -11.08 0.23 -10.37
C ARG A 62 -11.09 -0.25 -11.81
N ALA A 63 -11.11 0.68 -12.78
CA ALA A 63 -11.05 0.32 -14.19
C ALA A 63 -9.76 -0.45 -14.54
N ARG A 64 -8.64 -0.05 -13.94
CA ARG A 64 -7.32 -0.65 -14.20
C ARG A 64 -7.14 -2.06 -13.60
N PHE A 65 -7.75 -2.32 -12.46
CA PHE A 65 -7.63 -3.59 -11.73
C PHE A 65 -8.90 -4.44 -11.78
N VAL A 66 -9.84 -4.11 -12.68
CA VAL A 66 -11.14 -4.80 -12.81
C VAL A 66 -11.02 -6.32 -13.03
N SER A 67 -9.91 -6.78 -13.62
CA SER A 67 -9.66 -8.19 -13.91
C SER A 67 -8.75 -8.88 -12.89
N ASP A 68 -8.42 -8.22 -11.77
CA ASP A 68 -7.55 -8.76 -10.73
C ASP A 68 -8.31 -8.87 -9.41
N ASP A 69 -8.89 -10.05 -9.16
CA ASP A 69 -9.70 -10.35 -7.96
C ASP A 69 -8.91 -10.24 -6.65
N ARG A 70 -7.58 -10.09 -6.72
CA ARG A 70 -6.72 -9.89 -5.55
C ARG A 70 -6.59 -8.42 -5.16
N VAL A 71 -7.18 -7.50 -5.93
CA VAL A 71 -7.06 -6.06 -5.69
C VAL A 71 -8.43 -5.46 -5.41
N MET A 72 -8.66 -5.07 -4.17
CA MET A 72 -9.85 -4.34 -3.75
C MET A 72 -9.57 -2.84 -3.68
N ILE A 73 -10.38 -2.03 -4.37
CA ILE A 73 -10.26 -0.57 -4.36
C ILE A 73 -11.32 0.07 -3.46
N VAL A 74 -10.88 0.73 -2.40
CA VAL A 74 -11.74 1.39 -1.42
C VAL A 74 -11.56 2.90 -1.52
N ARG A 75 -12.63 3.60 -1.94
CA ARG A 75 -12.65 5.07 -1.91
C ARG A 75 -12.98 5.53 -0.49
N SER A 76 -11.99 5.98 0.27
CA SER A 76 -12.18 6.43 1.66
C SER A 76 -11.04 7.33 2.11
N ASP A 77 -11.33 8.19 3.10
CA ASP A 77 -10.27 8.72 3.96
C ASP A 77 -9.69 7.55 4.78
N PHE A 78 -8.37 7.37 4.75
CA PHE A 78 -7.70 6.32 5.53
C PHE A 78 -7.93 6.48 7.04
N LEU A 79 -8.09 7.72 7.53
CA LEU A 79 -8.42 7.99 8.93
C LEU A 79 -9.87 7.63 9.30
N ARG A 80 -10.68 7.19 8.34
CA ARG A 80 -12.05 6.68 8.57
C ARG A 80 -12.23 5.24 8.08
N PHE A 81 -11.29 4.74 7.30
CA PHE A 81 -11.28 3.38 6.78
C PHE A 81 -11.20 2.36 7.92
N ARG A 82 -12.11 1.38 7.94
CA ARG A 82 -12.08 0.29 8.92
C ARG A 82 -10.89 -0.62 8.61
N LEU A 83 -9.94 -0.71 9.54
CA LEU A 83 -8.79 -1.59 9.40
C LEU A 83 -9.23 -3.07 9.48
N PRO A 84 -8.50 -4.01 8.83
CA PRO A 84 -8.84 -5.42 8.89
C PRO A 84 -8.73 -5.99 10.31
N ASP A 85 -9.68 -6.84 10.68
CA ASP A 85 -9.68 -7.59 11.95
C ASP A 85 -8.81 -8.87 11.87
N VAL A 86 -8.11 -9.08 10.74
CA VAL A 86 -7.22 -10.20 10.45
C VAL A 86 -5.80 -9.69 10.23
N PRO A 87 -4.74 -10.51 10.35
CA PRO A 87 -3.38 -10.01 10.20
C PRO A 87 -3.11 -9.37 8.83
N TYR A 88 -2.57 -8.16 8.84
CA TYR A 88 -2.36 -7.33 7.66
C TYR A 88 -1.07 -6.51 7.76
N LYS A 89 -0.57 -6.06 6.62
CA LYS A 89 0.56 -5.12 6.50
C LYS A 89 0.08 -3.82 5.91
N VAL A 90 0.75 -2.71 6.23
CA VAL A 90 0.43 -1.40 5.68
C VAL A 90 1.61 -0.87 4.89
N LEU A 91 1.37 -0.50 3.64
CA LEU A 91 2.30 0.20 2.77
C LEU A 91 1.61 1.42 2.18
N GLY A 92 2.35 2.40 1.67
CA GLY A 92 1.73 3.55 1.03
C GLY A 92 2.68 4.70 0.82
N ASN A 93 2.37 5.56 -0.14
CA ASN A 93 3.07 6.82 -0.34
C ASN A 93 2.32 7.92 0.40
N ILE A 94 2.52 7.99 1.72
CA ILE A 94 1.74 8.88 2.59
C ILE A 94 2.23 10.33 2.43
N PRO A 95 1.34 11.29 2.10
CA PRO A 95 1.72 12.70 2.03
C PRO A 95 2.13 13.22 3.41
N PHE A 96 3.24 13.98 3.45
CA PHE A 96 3.90 14.43 4.69
C PHE A 96 2.97 15.15 5.69
N ASN A 97 1.96 15.87 5.20
CA ASN A 97 1.02 16.62 6.03
C ASN A 97 0.03 15.74 6.81
N ARG A 98 -0.11 14.44 6.48
CA ARG A 98 -1.00 13.51 7.17
C ARG A 98 -0.28 12.31 7.81
N THR A 99 1.03 12.19 7.60
CA THR A 99 1.84 11.08 8.11
C THR A 99 1.68 10.88 9.62
N ALA A 100 1.75 11.95 10.42
CA ALA A 100 1.65 11.84 11.88
C ALA A 100 0.29 11.25 12.33
N ALA A 101 -0.82 11.67 11.71
CA ALA A 101 -2.15 11.16 12.04
C ALA A 101 -2.31 9.69 11.64
N ILE A 102 -1.79 9.33 10.46
CA ILE A 102 -1.85 7.95 9.95
C ILE A 102 -1.01 7.02 10.82
N VAL A 103 0.23 7.40 11.14
CA VAL A 103 1.10 6.61 12.02
C VAL A 103 0.48 6.44 13.40
N ARG A 104 -0.04 7.52 14.01
CA ARG A 104 -0.74 7.44 15.31
C ARG A 104 -1.92 6.46 15.26
N ARG A 105 -2.75 6.54 14.22
CA ARG A 105 -3.87 5.59 14.02
C ARG A 105 -3.39 4.15 13.95
N LEU A 106 -2.31 3.88 13.20
CA LEU A 106 -1.78 2.53 13.04
C LEU A 106 -1.18 1.97 14.32
N VAL A 107 -0.50 2.80 15.11
CA VAL A 107 0.04 2.41 16.43
C VAL A 107 -1.08 2.10 17.43
N GLN A 108 -2.21 2.80 17.31
CA GLN A 108 -3.39 2.61 18.16
C GLN A 108 -4.38 1.58 17.60
N ALA A 109 -4.09 0.96 16.46
CA ALA A 109 -4.98 -0.01 15.85
C ALA A 109 -5.01 -1.32 16.64
N ASP A 110 -6.18 -1.96 16.68
CA ASP A 110 -6.38 -3.27 17.30
C ASP A 110 -7.17 -4.17 16.33
N PRO A 111 -6.56 -5.23 15.76
CA PRO A 111 -5.16 -5.60 15.91
C PRO A 111 -4.21 -4.59 15.20
N PRO A 112 -2.98 -4.41 15.70
CA PRO A 112 -2.00 -3.56 15.04
C PRO A 112 -1.53 -4.18 13.71
N PRO A 113 -1.07 -3.36 12.76
CA PRO A 113 -0.47 -3.88 11.54
C PRO A 113 0.77 -4.71 11.86
N GLN A 114 0.97 -5.78 11.11
CA GLN A 114 2.15 -6.63 11.24
C GLN A 114 3.41 -5.87 10.82
N ASP A 115 4.36 -5.81 11.73
CA ASP A 115 5.70 -5.35 11.42
C ASP A 115 6.59 -6.50 10.96
N ARG A 116 7.28 -6.32 9.85
CA ARG A 116 8.46 -7.15 9.47
C ARG A 116 9.68 -6.30 9.14
N LEU A 117 9.65 -4.99 9.35
CA LEU A 117 10.78 -4.09 9.13
C LEU A 117 11.81 -4.12 10.27
N ALA A 118 11.56 -4.85 11.37
CA ALA A 118 12.52 -5.04 12.44
C ALA A 118 12.84 -6.53 12.70
N ARG A 119 13.82 -7.06 11.94
CA ARG A 119 14.95 -7.90 12.39
C ARG A 119 15.52 -8.68 11.19
N ARG A 120 16.67 -8.22 10.67
CA ARG A 120 17.68 -9.17 10.19
C ARG A 120 18.30 -9.78 11.45
N PRO A 121 18.29 -11.11 11.67
CA PRO A 121 19.28 -11.68 12.56
C PRO A 121 20.66 -11.35 11.97
N ALA A 122 21.55 -10.84 12.82
CA ALA A 122 22.98 -10.75 12.51
C ALA A 122 23.55 -12.16 12.27
#